data_AF-X1QGE7-F1
#
_entry.id   AF-X1QGE7-F1
#
_cell.length_a   1.000
_cell.length_b   1.000
_cell.length_c   1.000
_cell.angle_alpha   90.00
_cell.angle_beta   90.00
_cell.angle_gamma   90.00
#
_symmetry.space_group_name_H-M   'P 1'
#
loop_
_entity.id
_entity.type
_entity.pdbx_description
1 polymer ?
#
loop_
_entity_poly.entity_id
_entity_poly.type
_entity_poly.pdbx_seq_one_letter_code
_entity_poly.pdbx_strand_id
1 'polypeptide(L)'
;MVERELKEVKIEIEILGYKGHITSITSQTADGIWRKKDMIVAWITFDEPVESTVSFPVSVPAKSYTRDEFLKAVKTEGDVQLRLNMKGDQARREARRRADEKQKELNSVVSDMAQRLCL
;
A
#
# COMPACT_ATOMS: atom_id res chain seq x y z
N MET A 1 20.83 -24.25 2.59
CA MET A 1 19.58 -23.61 2.13
C MET A 1 18.53 -23.89 3.19
N VAL A 2 18.13 -22.89 3.97
CA VAL A 2 17.05 -23.07 4.96
C VAL A 2 15.74 -22.90 4.21
N GLU A 3 15.03 -24.00 4.00
CA GLU A 3 13.66 -24.00 3.52
C GLU A 3 12.82 -23.18 4.51
N ARG A 4 12.37 -22.00 4.08
CA ARG A 4 11.41 -21.20 4.85
C ARG A 4 10.06 -21.90 4.74
N GLU A 5 9.68 -22.64 5.78
CA GLU A 5 8.29 -23.08 5.97
C GLU A 5 7.40 -21.83 5.99
N LEU A 6 6.75 -21.54 4.87
CA LEU A 6 5.65 -20.58 4.80
C LEU A 6 4.46 -21.24 5.51
N LYS A 7 4.41 -21.17 6.83
CA LYS A 7 3.18 -21.47 7.56
C LYS A 7 2.17 -20.40 7.16
N GLU A 8 1.09 -20.81 6.49
CA GLU A 8 -0.09 -19.97 6.33
C GLU A 8 -0.63 -19.67 7.72
N VAL A 9 -0.27 -18.49 8.21
CA VAL A 9 -0.83 -17.94 9.42
C VAL A 9 -2.05 -17.17 8.98
N LYS A 10 -3.22 -17.46 9.54
CA LYS A 10 -4.42 -16.60 9.42
C LYS A 10 -4.71 -16.02 10.79
N ILE A 11 -4.05 -14.92 11.12
CA ILE A 11 -4.33 -14.19 12.36
C ILE A 11 -5.21 -13.00 12.01
N GLU A 12 -6.39 -12.93 12.60
CA GLU A 12 -7.30 -11.78 12.50
C GLU A 12 -6.65 -10.51 13.05
N ILE A 13 -6.80 -9.42 12.31
CA ILE A 13 -6.35 -8.09 12.70
C ILE A 13 -7.33 -7.04 12.17
N GLU A 14 -7.41 -5.93 12.89
CA GLU A 14 -8.21 -4.77 12.48
C GLU A 14 -7.29 -3.56 12.31
N ILE A 15 -7.29 -2.98 11.11
CA ILE A 15 -6.49 -1.81 10.73
C ILE A 15 -7.46 -0.68 10.38
N LEU A 16 -7.41 0.43 11.12
CA LEU A 16 -8.35 1.56 11.00
C LEU A 16 -9.85 1.20 11.00
N GLY A 17 -10.25 0.12 11.67
CA GLY A 17 -11.63 -0.37 11.64
C GLY A 17 -11.94 -1.39 10.54
N TYR A 18 -11.02 -1.62 9.60
CA TYR A 18 -11.16 -2.61 8.54
C TYR A 18 -10.62 -3.97 8.98
N LYS A 19 -11.42 -5.01 8.78
CA LYS A 19 -11.08 -6.39 9.11
C LYS A 19 -10.19 -7.02 8.05
N GLY A 20 -9.18 -7.74 8.51
CA GLY A 20 -8.34 -8.54 7.64
C GLY A 20 -7.52 -9.56 8.42
N HIS A 21 -6.57 -10.14 7.72
CA HIS A 21 -5.73 -11.20 8.24
C HIS A 21 -4.26 -10.94 7.94
N ILE A 22 -3.41 -11.22 8.92
CA ILE A 22 -1.99 -11.44 8.66
C ILE A 22 -1.89 -12.79 7.97
N THR A 23 -1.39 -12.83 6.73
CA THR A 23 -1.27 -14.05 5.90
C THR A 23 0.12 -14.66 5.91
N SER A 24 1.14 -13.84 6.19
CA SER A 24 2.53 -14.27 6.22
C SER A 24 3.36 -13.37 7.12
N ILE A 25 4.34 -13.95 7.81
CA ILE A 25 5.32 -13.23 8.62
C ILE A 25 6.70 -13.66 8.14
N THR A 26 7.51 -12.71 7.70
CA THR A 26 8.86 -12.96 7.19
C THR A 26 9.86 -12.06 7.92
N SER A 27 11.13 -12.46 7.93
CA SER A 27 12.22 -11.63 8.43
C SER A 27 13.06 -11.07 7.28
N GLN A 28 13.56 -9.87 7.50
CA GLN A 28 14.43 -9.13 6.60
C GLN A 28 15.62 -8.59 7.39
N THR A 29 16.83 -8.91 6.95
CA THR A 29 18.05 -8.36 7.53
C THR A 29 18.37 -7.00 6.94
N ALA A 30 19.12 -6.18 7.69
CA ALA A 30 19.72 -4.96 7.18
C ALA A 30 20.64 -5.28 5.99
N ASP A 31 20.57 -4.44 4.95
CA ASP A 31 21.41 -4.53 3.74
C ASP A 31 22.21 -3.25 3.47
N GLY A 32 22.16 -2.29 4.42
CA GLY A 32 22.90 -1.04 4.41
C GLY A 32 22.29 0.04 3.50
N ILE A 33 22.06 -0.27 2.22
CA ILE A 33 21.65 0.71 1.21
C ILE A 33 20.13 0.95 1.25
N TRP A 34 19.37 -0.12 1.35
CA TRP A 34 17.90 -0.09 1.29
C TRP A 34 17.27 -0.30 2.67
N ARG A 35 17.99 -0.97 3.58
CA ARG A 35 17.51 -1.38 4.90
C ARG A 35 18.57 -1.11 5.95
N LYS A 36 18.30 -0.10 6.77
CA LYS A 36 19.20 0.33 7.85
C LYS A 36 19.14 -0.55 9.10
N LYS A 37 18.11 -1.39 9.24
CA LYS A 37 17.84 -2.22 10.44
C LYS A 37 17.19 -3.55 10.04
N ASP A 38 17.32 -4.53 10.93
CA ASP A 38 16.58 -5.80 10.83
C ASP A 38 15.10 -5.57 11.14
N MET A 39 14.24 -6.15 10.31
CA MET A 39 12.80 -5.96 10.37
C MET A 39 12.07 -7.31 10.28
N ILE A 40 10.92 -7.37 10.92
CA ILE A 40 9.90 -8.40 10.70
C ILE A 40 8.83 -7.77 9.81
N VAL A 41 8.44 -8.48 8.77
CA VAL A 41 7.43 -8.04 7.80
C VAL A 41 6.22 -8.94 7.91
N ALA A 42 5.09 -8.36 8.31
CA ALA A 42 3.78 -9.00 8.33
C ALA A 42 3.00 -8.60 7.07
N TRP A 43 2.51 -9.58 6.31
CA TRP A 43 1.64 -9.32 5.16
C TRP A 43 0.19 -9.26 5.62
N ILE A 44 -0.47 -8.13 5.43
CA ILE A 44 -1.89 -7.95 5.78
C ILE A 44 -2.71 -8.03 4.51
N THR A 45 -3.78 -8.83 4.54
CA THR A 45 -4.78 -8.93 3.48
C THR A 45 -6.16 -8.62 4.07
N PHE A 46 -6.90 -7.69 3.46
CA PHE A 46 -8.25 -7.36 3.91
C PHE A 46 -9.29 -8.31 3.35
N ASP A 47 -10.38 -8.48 4.10
CA ASP A 47 -11.55 -9.27 3.65
C ASP A 47 -12.28 -8.54 2.52
N GLU A 48 -12.36 -7.22 2.64
CA GLU A 48 -12.89 -6.32 1.63
C GLU A 48 -11.81 -5.29 1.23
N PRO A 49 -11.62 -5.01 -0.07
CA PRO A 49 -10.67 -3.99 -0.50
C PRO A 49 -10.97 -2.63 0.13
N VAL A 50 -9.95 -2.01 0.70
CA VAL A 50 -10.03 -0.65 1.25
C VAL A 50 -9.48 0.32 0.22
N GLU A 51 -10.38 1.07 -0.44
CA GLU A 51 -10.05 1.87 -1.62
C GLU A 51 -9.38 0.99 -2.71
N SER A 52 -8.16 1.34 -3.14
CA SER A 52 -7.37 0.53 -4.06
C SER A 52 -6.46 -0.49 -3.36
N THR A 53 -6.61 -0.72 -2.05
CA THR A 53 -5.69 -1.54 -1.25
C THR A 53 -6.34 -2.86 -0.86
N VAL A 54 -5.86 -3.96 -1.43
CA VAL A 54 -6.30 -5.33 -1.08
C VAL A 54 -5.39 -5.93 -0.02
N SER A 55 -4.09 -5.74 -0.17
CA SER A 55 -3.08 -6.26 0.75
C SER A 55 -1.85 -5.37 0.74
N PHE A 56 -1.09 -5.38 1.84
CA PHE A 56 0.17 -4.64 1.93
C PHE A 56 1.09 -5.21 3.03
N PRO A 57 2.41 -5.04 2.89
CA PRO A 57 3.37 -5.39 3.94
C PRO A 57 3.40 -4.31 5.03
N VAL A 58 3.49 -4.75 6.28
CA VAL A 58 3.80 -3.93 7.44
C VAL A 58 5.13 -4.36 8.03
N SER A 59 6.05 -3.42 8.16
CA SER A 59 7.40 -3.67 8.67
C SER A 59 7.52 -3.16 10.11
N VAL A 60 7.89 -4.03 11.04
CA VAL A 60 8.17 -3.69 12.44
C VAL A 60 9.62 -4.05 12.80
N PRO A 61 10.26 -3.37 13.77
CA PRO A 61 11.62 -3.69 14.19
C PRO A 61 11.78 -5.14 14.64
N ALA A 62 12.86 -5.80 14.25
CA ALA A 62 13.14 -7.16 14.71
C ALA A 62 13.56 -7.17 16.19
N LYS A 63 12.72 -7.75 17.05
CA LYS A 63 12.98 -8.01 18.46
C LYS A 63 12.10 -9.16 18.95
N SER A 64 12.32 -9.61 20.19
CA SER A 64 11.39 -10.53 20.84
C SER A 64 10.08 -9.79 21.16
N TYR A 65 8.96 -10.35 20.71
CA TYR A 65 7.62 -9.85 21.00
C TYR A 65 6.81 -10.96 21.68
N THR A 66 5.97 -10.59 22.62
CA THR A 66 4.77 -11.38 22.91
C THR A 66 3.77 -11.27 21.75
N ARG A 67 2.79 -12.18 21.68
CA ARG A 67 1.76 -12.15 20.64
C ARG A 67 1.05 -10.79 20.59
N ASP A 68 0.63 -10.27 21.73
CA ASP A 68 -0.15 -9.03 21.81
C ASP A 68 0.70 -7.80 21.46
N GLU A 69 1.96 -7.77 21.89
CA GLU A 69 2.89 -6.70 21.50
C GLU A 69 3.15 -6.69 19.99
N PHE A 70 3.31 -7.86 19.37
CA PHE A 70 3.48 -7.97 17.93
C PHE A 70 2.25 -7.47 17.18
N LEU A 71 1.06 -7.95 17.55
CA LEU A 71 -0.19 -7.52 16.92
C LEU A 71 -0.45 -6.03 17.09
N LYS A 72 -0.13 -5.46 18.27
CA LYS A 72 -0.21 -4.02 18.51
C LYS A 72 0.77 -3.23 17.64
N ALA A 73 2.00 -3.70 17.48
CA ALA A 73 3.00 -3.07 16.62
C ALA A 73 2.57 -3.10 15.15
N VAL A 74 2.13 -4.26 14.65
CA VAL A 74 1.61 -4.42 13.29
C VAL A 74 0.38 -3.55 13.07
N LYS A 75 -0.54 -3.47 14.04
CA LYS A 75 -1.70 -2.58 13.96
C LYS A 75 -1.29 -1.12 13.83
N THR A 76 -0.38 -0.67 14.70
CA THR A 76 0.05 0.74 14.74
C THR A 76 0.71 1.17 13.43
N GLU A 77 1.64 0.37 12.92
CA GLU A 77 2.31 0.64 11.63
C GLU A 77 1.36 0.45 10.44
N GLY A 78 0.48 -0.55 10.52
CA GLY A 78 -0.56 -0.80 9.52
C GLY A 78 -1.53 0.36 9.38
N ASP A 79 -1.95 0.98 10.50
CA ASP A 79 -2.80 2.17 10.51
C ASP A 79 -2.14 3.35 9.79
N VAL A 80 -0.84 3.55 10.01
CA VAL A 80 -0.07 4.61 9.33
C VAL A 80 0.02 4.31 7.84
N GLN A 81 0.41 3.09 7.47
CA GLN A 81 0.59 2.70 6.08
C GLN A 81 -0.72 2.74 5.29
N LEU A 82 -1.84 2.30 5.87
CA LEU A 82 -3.14 2.37 5.20
C LEU A 82 -3.56 3.82 4.94
N ARG A 83 -3.38 4.74 5.90
CA ARG A 83 -3.64 6.18 5.67
C ARG A 83 -2.81 6.73 4.51
N LEU A 84 -1.54 6.35 4.42
CA LEU A 84 -0.66 6.77 3.32
C LEU A 84 -1.14 6.22 1.97
N ASN A 85 -1.55 4.95 1.93
CA ASN A 85 -2.10 4.33 0.71
C ASN A 85 -3.38 5.03 0.26
N MET A 86 -4.32 5.30 1.17
CA MET A 86 -5.57 6.01 0.88
C MET A 86 -5.31 7.43 0.35
N LYS A 87 -4.41 8.18 1.01
CA LYS A 87 -4.02 9.52 0.55
C LYS A 87 -3.37 9.49 -0.84
N GLY A 88 -2.50 8.51 -1.06
CA GLY A 88 -1.85 8.29 -2.36
C GLY A 88 -2.85 7.97 -3.47
N ASP A 89 -3.85 7.13 -3.19
CA ASP A 89 -4.87 6.79 -4.18
C ASP A 89 -5.79 7.98 -4.51
N GLN A 90 -6.22 8.74 -3.49
CA GLN A 90 -6.98 9.97 -3.72
C GLN A 90 -6.19 10.95 -4.62
N ALA A 91 -4.92 11.17 -4.33
CA ALA A 91 -4.07 12.05 -5.14
C ALA A 91 -3.94 11.56 -6.60
N ARG A 92 -3.85 10.25 -6.82
CA ARG A 92 -3.81 9.66 -8.17
C ARG A 92 -5.14 9.84 -8.91
N ARG A 93 -6.28 9.68 -8.23
CA ARG A 93 -7.62 9.92 -8.83
C ARG A 93 -7.78 11.38 -9.24
N GLU A 94 -7.38 12.32 -8.38
CA GLU A 94 -7.42 13.75 -8.68
C GLU A 94 -6.47 14.13 -9.84
N ALA A 95 -5.26 13.58 -9.87
CA ALA A 95 -4.30 13.82 -10.95
C ALA A 95 -4.82 13.31 -12.31
N ARG A 96 -5.45 12.12 -12.33
CA ARG A 96 -6.10 11.59 -13.54
C ARG A 96 -7.22 12.51 -14.03
N ARG A 97 -8.10 12.96 -13.13
CA ARG A 97 -9.18 13.89 -13.49
C ARG A 97 -8.64 15.18 -14.12
N ARG A 98 -7.60 15.77 -13.52
CA ARG A 98 -6.95 16.98 -14.07
C ARG A 98 -6.29 16.73 -15.43
N ALA A 99 -5.67 15.57 -15.62
CA ALA A 99 -5.07 15.20 -16.90
C ALA A 99 -6.14 15.03 -17.99
N ASP A 100 -7.26 14.40 -17.67
CA ASP A 100 -8.38 14.21 -18.59
C ASP A 100 -9.04 15.55 -18.97
N GLU A 101 -9.22 16.46 -18.01
CA GLU A 101 -9.70 17.83 -18.25
C GLU A 101 -8.75 18.59 -19.19
N LYS A 102 -7.45 18.58 -18.88
CA LYS A 102 -6.43 19.21 -19.73
C LYS A 102 -6.37 18.61 -21.13
N GLN A 103 -6.56 17.30 -21.26
CA GLN A 103 -6.58 16.64 -22.56
C GLN A 103 -7.79 17.08 -23.41
N LYS A 104 -8.96 17.27 -22.78
CA LYS A 104 -10.15 17.81 -23.46
C LYS A 104 -9.92 19.24 -23.96
N GLU A 105 -9.31 20.09 -23.13
CA GLU A 105 -8.95 21.46 -23.53
C GLU A 105 -7.99 21.47 -24.72
N LEU A 106 -6.93 20.65 -24.67
CA LEU A 106 -5.97 20.52 -25.77
C LEU A 106 -6.64 20.03 -27.06
N ASN A 107 -7.52 19.03 -26.96
CA ASN A 107 -8.27 18.53 -28.12
C ASN A 107 -9.16 19.63 -28.74
N SER A 108 -9.78 20.48 -27.91
CA SER A 108 -10.55 21.63 -28.40
C SER A 108 -9.66 22.62 -29.15
N VAL A 109 -8.49 22.97 -28.60
CA VAL A 109 -7.53 23.86 -29.26
C VAL A 109 -7.06 23.29 -30.60
N VAL A 110 -6.77 21.99 -30.66
CA VAL A 110 -6.39 21.32 -31.91
C VAL A 110 -7.53 21.34 -32.92
N SER A 111 -8.77 21.09 -32.49
CA SER A 111 -9.95 21.19 -33.34
C SER A 111 -10.13 22.60 -33.92
N ASP A 112 -10.03 23.64 -33.09
CA ASP A 112 -10.13 25.04 -33.51
C ASP A 112 -9.02 25.42 -34.49
N MET A 113 -7.78 24.95 -34.23
CA MET A 113 -6.66 25.17 -35.14
C MET A 113 -6.87 24.45 -36.48
N ALA A 114 -7.35 23.20 -36.46
CA ALA A 114 -7.69 22.47 -37.66
C ALA A 114 -8.74 23.23 -38.49
N GLN A 115 -9.81 23.72 -37.86
CA GLN A 115 -10.82 24.55 -38.51
C GLN A 115 -10.28 25.85 -39.10
N ARG A 116 -9.31 26.50 -38.44
CA ARG A 116 -8.67 27.72 -38.96
C ARG A 116 -7.71 27.44 -40.12
N LEU A 117 -7.16 26.23 -40.17
CA LEU A 117 -6.29 25.75 -41.23
C LEU A 117 -7.08 25.03 -42.34
N CYS A 118 -8.39 24.81 -42.17
CA CYS A 118 -9.27 24.18 -43.15
C CYS A 118 -9.21 24.93 -44.49
N LEU A 119 -8.98 24.28 -45.64
CA LEU A 119 -9.11 22.83 -45.95
C LEU A 119 -10.41 22.21 -45.43
#